data_AF-A0A348WJD9-F1
#
_entry.id   AF-A0A348WJD9-F1
#
_cell.length_a   1.000
_cell.length_b   1.000
_cell.length_c   1.000
_cell.angle_alpha   90.00
_cell.angle_beta   90.00
_cell.angle_gamma   90.00
#
_symmetry.space_group_name_H-M   'P 1'
#
loop_
_entity.id
_entity.type
_entity.pdbx_description
1 polymer ?
#
loop_
_entity_poly.entity_id
_entity_poly.type
_entity_poly.pdbx_seq_one_letter_code
_entity_poly.pdbx_strand_id
1 'polypeptide(L)'
;MKPVRLLSSVLTVGGWTLLSRLLGFVRDVFITNLIGPGPVMDAFVAAFRLPNMFRRFFAEGAFNAAFVPMFSKRLEAGDDPEGFAAQAMSGLALVLILLCALAMIFMPGFIWVTAEGFYGDERFDMAVDFGRVVFPYIFFISLAALVSGMLNAAGRFAAAAAAPVLLNVMLCVTMGLAALTGYVSVVEALIWTIPLAGVAQLVWVWRDLRHAGLRLRPTRPRLSPDMRRLIAVAVPAALAGGVVQINLLVGQLVASNYSGAVSWLYAADRLYQLPLGVVGIAIGIVLLPDLSRRLKSGDETGSREALSRAGEMS
;
A
#
# COMPACT_ATOMS: atom_id res chain seq x y z
N MET A 1 23.90 -14.17 -11.42
CA MET A 1 23.16 -13.54 -10.30
C MET A 1 23.79 -14.00 -8.99
N LYS A 2 24.02 -13.11 -8.01
CA LYS A 2 24.54 -13.53 -6.69
C LYS A 2 23.44 -14.36 -5.98
N PRO A 3 23.78 -15.48 -5.31
CA PRO A 3 22.78 -16.26 -4.59
C PRO A 3 22.13 -15.40 -3.50
N VAL A 4 20.81 -15.42 -3.43
CA VAL A 4 20.03 -14.66 -2.44
C VAL A 4 20.39 -15.19 -1.06
N ARG A 5 21.00 -14.35 -0.23
CA ARG A 5 21.21 -14.64 1.19
C ARG A 5 19.87 -14.47 1.90
N LEU A 6 19.11 -15.57 2.00
CA LEU A 6 17.74 -15.58 2.51
C LEU A 6 17.65 -14.94 3.89
N LEU A 7 18.53 -15.33 4.83
CA LEU A 7 18.51 -14.80 6.21
C LEU A 7 18.72 -13.29 6.26
N SER A 8 19.72 -12.74 5.55
CA SER A 8 19.95 -11.30 5.54
C SER A 8 18.83 -10.53 4.83
N SER A 9 18.23 -11.12 3.80
CA SER A 9 17.12 -10.50 3.06
C SER A 9 15.86 -10.44 3.93
N VAL A 10 15.56 -11.53 4.64
CA VAL A 10 14.46 -11.60 5.61
C VAL A 10 14.65 -10.61 6.76
N LEU A 11 15.84 -10.55 7.35
CA LEU A 11 16.14 -9.58 8.42
C LEU A 11 16.05 -8.12 7.92
N THR A 12 16.53 -7.85 6.71
CA THR A 12 16.46 -6.52 6.11
C THR A 12 15.01 -6.09 5.86
N VAL A 13 14.22 -6.96 5.23
CA VAL A 13 12.80 -6.69 4.95
C VAL A 13 12.01 -6.58 6.27
N GLY A 14 12.25 -7.48 7.21
CA GLY A 14 11.65 -7.45 8.54
C GLY A 14 11.95 -6.14 9.28
N GLY A 15 13.21 -5.73 9.31
CA GLY A 15 13.64 -4.48 9.94
C GLY A 15 12.99 -3.25 9.31
N TRP A 16 13.00 -3.15 7.97
CA TRP A 16 12.33 -2.05 7.26
C TRP A 16 10.81 -2.03 7.50
N THR A 17 10.19 -3.20 7.54
CA THR A 17 8.74 -3.32 7.78
C THR A 17 8.38 -2.90 9.21
N LEU A 18 9.16 -3.34 10.20
CA LEU A 18 8.99 -2.92 11.60
C LEU A 18 9.17 -1.41 11.76
N LEU A 19 10.22 -0.84 11.16
CA LEU A 19 10.47 0.60 11.17
C LEU A 19 9.30 1.37 10.54
N SER A 20 8.77 0.89 9.41
CA SER A 20 7.61 1.49 8.78
C SER A 20 6.37 1.42 9.67
N ARG A 21 6.14 0.33 10.39
CA ARG A 21 5.00 0.21 11.31
C ARG A 21 5.14 1.15 12.50
N LEU A 22 6.33 1.23 13.09
CA LEU A 22 6.61 2.15 14.19
C LEU A 22 6.41 3.61 13.76
N LEU A 23 6.96 4.00 12.61
CA LEU A 23 6.78 5.36 12.10
C LEU A 23 5.33 5.64 11.67
N GLY A 24 4.61 4.63 11.17
CA GLY A 24 3.18 4.74 10.91
C GLY A 24 2.38 5.02 12.19
N PHE A 25 2.74 4.36 13.29
CA PHE A 25 2.16 4.64 14.61
C PHE A 25 2.50 6.06 15.09
N VAL A 26 3.77 6.48 14.98
CA VAL A 26 4.18 7.87 15.31
C VAL A 26 3.38 8.89 14.48
N ARG A 27 3.20 8.64 13.18
CA ARG A 27 2.36 9.48 12.32
C ARG A 27 0.92 9.54 12.85
N ASP A 28 0.32 8.42 13.21
CA ASP A 28 -1.05 8.38 13.73
C ASP A 28 -1.17 9.11 15.08
N VAL A 29 -0.15 9.06 15.94
CA VAL A 29 -0.03 9.87 17.16
C VAL A 29 0.01 11.36 16.82
N PHE A 30 0.79 11.77 15.81
CA PHE A 30 0.82 13.17 15.38
C PHE A 30 -0.54 13.62 14.84
N ILE A 31 -1.19 12.82 13.97
CA ILE A 31 -2.51 13.13 13.43
C ILE A 31 -3.50 13.34 14.58
N THR A 32 -3.53 12.41 15.54
CA THR A 32 -4.46 12.47 16.68
C THR A 32 -4.19 13.67 17.60
N ASN A 33 -2.93 14.00 17.88
CA ASN A 33 -2.60 15.10 18.80
C ASN A 33 -2.66 16.48 18.15
N LEU A 34 -2.29 16.60 16.88
CA LEU A 34 -2.19 17.90 16.20
C LEU A 34 -3.48 18.29 15.48
N ILE A 35 -4.30 17.32 15.06
CA ILE A 35 -5.60 17.58 14.41
C ILE A 35 -6.76 17.31 15.38
N GLY A 36 -6.68 16.23 16.18
CA GLY A 36 -7.72 15.87 17.14
C GLY A 36 -8.95 15.23 16.50
N PRO A 37 -9.77 14.48 17.28
CA PRO A 37 -11.06 14.00 16.81
C PRO A 37 -12.00 15.19 16.53
N GLY A 38 -12.69 15.16 15.39
CA GLY A 38 -13.59 16.23 14.97
C GLY A 38 -13.86 16.22 13.46
N PRO A 39 -14.59 17.23 12.94
CA PRO A 39 -15.01 17.28 11.53
C PRO A 39 -13.85 17.16 10.53
N VAL A 40 -12.74 17.85 10.79
CA VAL A 40 -11.55 17.83 9.93
C VAL A 40 -10.91 16.44 9.87
N MET A 41 -10.78 15.77 11.01
CA MET A 41 -10.19 14.43 11.09
C MET A 41 -11.12 13.38 10.48
N ASP A 42 -12.42 13.46 10.73
CA ASP A 42 -13.44 12.60 10.10
C ASP A 42 -13.40 12.74 8.57
N ALA A 43 -13.33 13.97 8.07
CA ALA A 43 -13.20 14.26 6.64
C ALA A 43 -11.90 13.71 6.05
N PHE A 44 -10.76 13.89 6.73
CA PHE A 44 -9.48 13.34 6.30
C PHE A 44 -9.50 11.81 6.26
N VAL A 45 -10.03 11.15 7.29
CA VAL A 45 -10.11 9.68 7.36
C VAL A 45 -10.98 9.13 6.23
N ALA A 46 -12.12 9.76 5.96
CA ALA A 46 -12.98 9.40 4.83
C ALA A 46 -12.27 9.59 3.48
N ALA A 47 -11.67 10.77 3.26
CA ALA A 47 -10.92 11.09 2.06
C ALA A 47 -9.75 10.13 1.81
N PHE A 48 -8.95 9.83 2.84
CA PHE A 48 -7.75 9.00 2.73
C PHE A 48 -8.09 7.50 2.60
N ARG A 49 -9.28 7.07 2.98
CA ARG A 49 -9.70 5.68 2.82
C ARG A 49 -9.80 5.28 1.35
N LEU A 50 -10.31 6.16 0.49
CA LEU A 50 -10.42 5.92 -0.95
C LEU A 50 -9.06 5.52 -1.58
N PRO A 51 -7.99 6.35 -1.50
CA PRO A 51 -6.67 5.98 -2.00
C PRO A 51 -6.12 4.70 -1.36
N ASN A 52 -6.33 4.50 -0.04
CA ASN A 52 -5.86 3.28 0.63
C ASN A 52 -6.53 2.01 0.12
N MET A 53 -7.84 2.08 -0.16
CA MET A 53 -8.60 0.96 -0.70
C MET A 53 -8.02 0.56 -2.06
N PHE A 54 -7.90 1.52 -2.99
CA PHE A 54 -7.34 1.28 -4.31
C PHE A 54 -5.86 0.87 -4.27
N ARG A 55 -5.08 1.43 -3.34
CA ARG A 55 -3.70 0.98 -3.07
C ARG A 55 -3.69 -0.50 -2.67
N ARG A 56 -4.63 -1.00 -1.88
CA ARG A 56 -4.66 -2.45 -1.58
C ARG A 56 -5.03 -3.29 -2.80
N PHE A 57 -5.89 -2.79 -3.70
CA PHE A 57 -6.24 -3.50 -4.94
C PHE A 57 -5.09 -3.58 -5.97
N PHE A 58 -4.48 -2.45 -6.30
CA PHE A 58 -3.45 -2.35 -7.35
C PHE A 58 -2.02 -2.51 -6.78
N ALA A 59 -1.81 -1.95 -5.60
CA ALA A 59 -0.57 -1.83 -4.84
C ALA A 59 0.06 -3.13 -4.36
N GLU A 60 -0.62 -3.64 -3.34
CA GLU A 60 -0.21 -4.74 -2.49
C GLU A 60 -0.92 -6.04 -2.87
N GLY A 61 -2.07 -5.92 -3.53
CA GLY A 61 -2.95 -7.04 -3.81
C GLY A 61 -2.71 -7.67 -5.18
N ALA A 62 -3.80 -7.88 -5.88
CA ALA A 62 -3.92 -8.85 -6.94
C ALA A 62 -3.08 -8.59 -8.18
N PHE A 63 -2.92 -7.32 -8.54
CA PHE A 63 -2.08 -6.98 -9.68
C PHE A 63 -0.63 -7.44 -9.45
N ASN A 64 -0.06 -7.11 -8.29
CA ASN A 64 1.31 -7.48 -7.96
C ASN A 64 1.47 -9.00 -7.76
N ALA A 65 0.47 -9.65 -7.14
CA ALA A 65 0.44 -11.10 -7.00
C ALA A 65 0.44 -11.85 -8.34
N ALA A 66 -0.18 -11.27 -9.39
CA ALA A 66 -0.16 -11.81 -10.75
C ALA A 66 1.11 -11.41 -11.53
N PHE A 67 1.51 -10.15 -11.42
CA PHE A 67 2.62 -9.57 -12.17
C PHE A 67 3.98 -10.14 -11.78
N VAL A 68 4.29 -10.23 -10.48
CA VAL A 68 5.61 -10.62 -9.99
C VAL A 68 6.01 -12.03 -10.46
N PRO A 69 5.17 -13.08 -10.32
CA PRO A 69 5.53 -14.41 -10.82
C PRO A 69 5.75 -14.47 -12.33
N MET A 70 4.92 -13.75 -13.10
CA MET A 70 5.06 -13.67 -14.56
C MET A 70 6.36 -12.97 -14.96
N PHE A 71 6.69 -11.86 -14.29
CA PHE A 71 7.93 -11.13 -14.51
C PHE A 71 9.16 -11.94 -14.10
N SER A 72 9.15 -12.58 -12.92
CA SER A 72 10.26 -13.43 -12.45
C SER A 72 10.56 -14.55 -13.43
N LYS A 73 9.54 -15.23 -13.97
CA LYS A 73 9.72 -16.28 -14.97
C LYS A 73 10.40 -15.77 -16.24
N ARG A 74 10.03 -14.58 -16.72
CA ARG A 74 10.68 -13.95 -17.89
C ARG A 74 12.10 -13.50 -17.58
N LEU A 75 12.33 -12.98 -16.38
CA LEU A 75 13.65 -12.54 -15.93
C LEU A 75 14.63 -13.72 -15.88
N GLU A 76 14.20 -14.87 -15.36
CA GLU A 76 15.00 -16.09 -15.33
C GLU A 76 15.24 -16.68 -16.73
N ALA A 77 14.26 -16.58 -17.62
CA ALA A 77 14.35 -17.08 -18.99
C ALA A 77 15.08 -16.13 -19.97
N GLY A 78 15.33 -14.88 -19.59
CA GLY A 78 15.84 -13.85 -20.51
C GLY A 78 14.84 -13.44 -21.60
N ASP A 79 13.54 -13.69 -21.40
CA ASP A 79 12.47 -13.49 -22.39
C ASP A 79 11.81 -12.11 -22.26
N ASP A 80 12.55 -11.07 -22.70
CA ASP A 80 12.15 -9.65 -22.69
C ASP A 80 11.36 -9.21 -21.44
N PRO A 81 11.96 -9.37 -20.22
CA PRO A 81 11.28 -8.97 -18.98
C PRO A 81 10.98 -7.47 -18.93
N GLU A 82 11.88 -6.65 -19.49
CA GLU A 82 11.73 -5.18 -19.50
C GLU A 82 10.58 -4.73 -20.41
N GLY A 83 10.41 -5.32 -21.60
CA GLY A 83 9.30 -5.04 -22.49
C GLY A 83 7.95 -5.44 -21.89
N PHE A 84 7.88 -6.60 -21.24
CA PHE A 84 6.68 -7.00 -20.49
C PHE A 84 6.36 -6.02 -19.35
N ALA A 85 7.35 -5.65 -18.54
CA ALA A 85 7.16 -4.69 -17.46
C ALA A 85 6.77 -3.30 -17.99
N ALA A 86 7.33 -2.86 -19.11
CA ALA A 86 6.99 -1.59 -19.74
C ALA A 86 5.54 -1.56 -20.23
N GLN A 87 5.06 -2.65 -20.81
CA GLN A 87 3.64 -2.79 -21.18
C GLN A 87 2.73 -2.80 -19.95
N ALA A 88 3.09 -3.56 -18.91
CA ALA A 88 2.35 -3.62 -17.64
C ALA A 88 2.26 -2.26 -16.97
N MET A 89 3.38 -1.53 -16.88
CA MET A 89 3.43 -0.18 -16.34
C MET A 89 2.56 0.78 -17.16
N SER A 90 2.63 0.72 -18.48
CA SER A 90 1.88 1.64 -19.35
C SER A 90 0.37 1.37 -19.30
N GLY A 91 -0.03 0.10 -19.25
CA GLY A 91 -1.42 -0.30 -19.07
C GLY A 91 -1.96 0.11 -17.70
N LEU A 92 -1.21 -0.16 -16.63
CA LEU A 92 -1.56 0.25 -15.27
C LEU A 92 -1.63 1.78 -15.15
N ALA A 93 -0.66 2.51 -15.70
CA ALA A 93 -0.66 3.97 -15.72
C ALA A 93 -1.89 4.52 -16.45
N LEU A 94 -2.27 3.97 -17.60
CA LEU A 94 -3.46 4.38 -18.34
C LEU A 94 -4.72 4.20 -17.48
N VAL A 95 -4.91 3.03 -16.87
CA VAL A 95 -6.07 2.75 -16.01
C VAL A 95 -6.10 3.70 -14.82
N LEU A 96 -4.96 3.95 -14.18
CA LEU A 96 -4.88 4.84 -13.03
C LEU A 96 -5.08 6.31 -13.40
N ILE A 97 -4.62 6.76 -14.57
CA ILE A 97 -4.92 8.13 -15.07
C ILE A 97 -6.41 8.29 -15.31
N LEU A 98 -7.06 7.32 -15.96
CA LEU A 98 -8.51 7.36 -16.18
C LEU A 98 -9.28 7.33 -14.84
N LEU A 99 -8.84 6.50 -13.90
CA LEU A 99 -9.44 6.40 -12.57
C LEU A 99 -9.25 7.71 -11.78
N CYS A 100 -8.06 8.31 -11.80
CA CYS A 100 -7.82 9.61 -11.17
C CYS A 100 -8.67 10.70 -11.83
N ALA A 101 -8.74 10.77 -13.15
CA ALA A 101 -9.56 11.75 -13.87
C ALA A 101 -11.05 11.60 -13.51
N LEU A 102 -11.56 10.37 -13.49
CA LEU A 102 -12.92 10.05 -13.06
C LEU A 102 -13.15 10.49 -11.61
N ALA A 103 -12.24 10.14 -10.70
CA ALA A 103 -12.35 10.51 -9.30
C ALA A 103 -12.31 12.02 -9.08
N MET A 104 -11.48 12.78 -9.79
CA MET A 104 -11.43 14.24 -9.67
C MET A 104 -12.78 14.90 -9.99
N ILE A 105 -13.49 14.36 -11.01
CA ILE A 105 -14.81 14.85 -11.43
C ILE A 105 -15.90 14.37 -10.47
N PHE A 106 -15.91 13.07 -10.16
CA PHE A 106 -16.99 12.41 -9.42
C PHE A 106 -16.67 12.20 -7.93
N MET A 107 -15.70 12.92 -7.37
CA MET A 107 -15.31 12.80 -5.96
C MET A 107 -16.49 12.91 -4.98
N PRO A 108 -17.46 13.82 -5.16
CA PRO A 108 -18.66 13.86 -4.32
C PRO A 108 -19.41 12.53 -4.28
N GLY A 109 -19.53 11.84 -5.42
CA GLY A 109 -20.16 10.52 -5.48
C GLY A 109 -19.32 9.46 -4.76
N PHE A 110 -17.99 9.47 -4.91
CA PHE A 110 -17.11 8.57 -4.18
C PHE A 110 -17.20 8.76 -2.66
N ILE A 111 -17.17 10.01 -2.19
CA ILE A 111 -17.32 10.32 -0.77
C ILE A 111 -18.70 9.90 -0.28
N TRP A 112 -19.77 10.23 -0.99
CA TRP A 112 -21.14 9.82 -0.65
C TRP A 112 -21.28 8.29 -0.50
N VAL A 113 -20.71 7.51 -1.43
CA VAL A 113 -20.73 6.03 -1.34
C VAL A 113 -19.90 5.48 -0.18
N THR A 114 -18.96 6.24 0.37
CA THR A 114 -18.08 5.78 1.46
C THR A 114 -18.43 6.34 2.84
N ALA A 115 -19.13 7.47 2.86
CA ALA A 115 -19.41 8.27 4.05
C ALA A 115 -20.72 9.06 3.83
N GLU A 116 -21.81 8.36 3.52
CA GLU A 116 -23.12 8.97 3.26
C GLU A 116 -23.61 9.86 4.41
N GLY A 117 -23.26 9.52 5.66
CA GLY A 117 -23.64 10.26 6.86
C GLY A 117 -23.00 11.64 6.98
N PHE A 118 -22.09 12.01 6.06
CA PHE A 118 -21.56 13.37 5.97
C PHE A 118 -22.43 14.27 5.08
N TYR A 119 -23.34 13.72 4.28
CA TYR A 119 -24.13 14.50 3.34
C TYR A 119 -24.98 15.57 4.06
N GLY A 120 -24.87 16.83 3.61
CA GLY A 120 -25.53 17.98 4.22
C GLY A 120 -24.77 18.62 5.40
N ASP A 121 -23.54 18.16 5.68
CA ASP A 121 -22.66 18.65 6.74
C ASP A 121 -21.32 19.18 6.14
N GLU A 122 -20.62 20.05 6.86
CA GLU A 122 -19.32 20.63 6.47
C GLU A 122 -18.25 19.56 6.19
N ARG A 123 -18.36 18.39 6.85
CA ARG A 123 -17.47 17.24 6.66
C ARG A 123 -17.49 16.73 5.21
N PHE A 124 -18.61 16.84 4.50
CA PHE A 124 -18.72 16.34 3.14
C PHE A 124 -17.83 17.12 2.18
N ASP A 125 -17.96 18.45 2.18
CA ASP A 125 -17.19 19.32 1.29
C ASP A 125 -15.69 19.22 1.59
N MET A 126 -15.31 19.19 2.89
CA MET A 126 -13.92 18.94 3.30
C MET A 126 -13.41 17.58 2.79
N ALA A 127 -14.19 16.50 2.95
CA ALA A 127 -13.79 15.18 2.51
C ALA A 127 -13.66 15.08 0.98
N VAL A 128 -14.50 15.79 0.24
CA VAL A 128 -14.42 15.90 -1.22
C VAL A 128 -13.13 16.62 -1.63
N ASP A 129 -12.81 17.74 -1.01
CA ASP A 129 -11.62 18.51 -1.37
C ASP A 129 -10.33 17.79 -0.97
N PHE A 130 -10.29 17.22 0.23
CA PHE A 130 -9.18 16.36 0.67
C PHE A 130 -9.05 15.14 -0.25
N GLY A 131 -10.18 14.54 -0.63
CA GLY A 131 -10.24 13.43 -1.57
C GLY A 131 -9.56 13.79 -2.88
N ARG A 132 -9.90 14.93 -3.50
CA ARG A 132 -9.29 15.40 -4.76
C ARG A 132 -7.78 15.57 -4.65
N VAL A 133 -7.27 16.09 -3.55
CA VAL A 133 -5.83 16.30 -3.34
C VAL A 133 -5.09 14.97 -3.14
N VAL A 134 -5.67 14.08 -2.33
CA VAL A 134 -4.98 12.86 -1.88
C VAL A 134 -5.13 11.71 -2.88
N PHE A 135 -6.23 11.66 -3.65
CA PHE A 135 -6.51 10.56 -4.58
C PHE A 135 -5.41 10.31 -5.63
N PRO A 136 -4.77 11.33 -6.25
CA PRO A 136 -3.63 11.14 -7.17
C PRO A 136 -2.48 10.31 -6.61
N TYR A 137 -2.36 10.18 -5.28
CA TYR A 137 -1.42 9.26 -4.63
C TYR A 137 -1.48 7.84 -5.18
N ILE A 138 -2.68 7.33 -5.54
CA ILE A 138 -2.85 5.97 -6.06
C ILE A 138 -2.03 5.73 -7.32
N PHE A 139 -1.87 6.74 -8.16
CA PHE A 139 -1.11 6.65 -9.39
C PHE A 139 0.35 6.35 -9.06
N PHE A 140 0.95 7.17 -8.20
CA PHE A 140 2.37 7.04 -7.86
C PHE A 140 2.68 5.77 -7.07
N ILE A 141 1.88 5.46 -6.04
CA ILE A 141 2.13 4.29 -5.20
C ILE A 141 1.95 2.98 -5.97
N SER A 142 1.02 2.94 -6.93
CA SER A 142 0.79 1.73 -7.73
C SER A 142 1.92 1.47 -8.71
N LEU A 143 2.44 2.52 -9.36
CA LEU A 143 3.65 2.37 -10.17
C LEU A 143 4.87 2.03 -9.31
N ALA A 144 4.99 2.63 -8.11
CA ALA A 144 6.08 2.32 -7.19
C ALA A 144 6.05 0.86 -6.75
N ALA A 145 4.87 0.27 -6.54
CA ALA A 145 4.76 -1.13 -6.17
C ALA A 145 5.02 -2.09 -7.34
N LEU A 146 4.67 -1.73 -8.58
CA LEU A 146 5.08 -2.50 -9.76
C LEU A 146 6.62 -2.54 -9.86
N VAL A 147 7.27 -1.38 -9.72
CA VAL A 147 8.74 -1.28 -9.72
C VAL A 147 9.35 -2.06 -8.54
N SER A 148 8.72 -1.99 -7.37
CA SER A 148 9.10 -2.79 -6.20
C SER A 148 8.98 -4.29 -6.46
N GLY A 149 7.95 -4.71 -7.19
CA GLY A 149 7.78 -6.09 -7.66
C GLY A 149 8.93 -6.55 -8.56
N MET A 150 9.37 -5.70 -9.49
CA MET A 150 10.55 -5.97 -10.33
C MET A 150 11.84 -6.08 -9.49
N LEU A 151 12.04 -5.17 -8.53
CA LEU A 151 13.19 -5.20 -7.63
C LEU A 151 13.21 -6.47 -6.77
N ASN A 152 12.06 -6.88 -6.22
CA ASN A 152 11.92 -8.11 -5.45
C ASN A 152 12.24 -9.35 -6.30
N ALA A 153 11.74 -9.42 -7.54
CA ALA A 153 12.07 -10.48 -8.49
C ALA A 153 13.57 -10.53 -8.82
N ALA A 154 14.24 -9.36 -8.86
CA ALA A 154 15.68 -9.25 -9.04
C ALA A 154 16.50 -9.48 -7.75
N GLY A 155 15.86 -9.86 -6.63
CA GLY A 155 16.52 -10.12 -5.35
C GLY A 155 16.93 -8.87 -4.56
N ARG A 156 16.39 -7.68 -4.90
CA ARG A 156 16.69 -6.38 -4.28
C ARG A 156 15.54 -5.88 -3.40
N PHE A 157 15.38 -6.50 -2.23
CA PHE A 157 14.22 -6.28 -1.37
C PHE A 157 14.25 -4.97 -0.54
N ALA A 158 15.44 -4.43 -0.26
CA ALA A 158 15.61 -3.33 0.68
C ALA A 158 14.91 -2.04 0.22
N ALA A 159 15.09 -1.64 -1.05
CA ALA A 159 14.49 -0.41 -1.56
C ALA A 159 12.96 -0.48 -1.58
N ALA A 160 12.39 -1.63 -1.94
CA ALA A 160 10.96 -1.90 -1.90
C ALA A 160 10.40 -1.83 -0.46
N ALA A 161 11.09 -2.45 0.50
CA ALA A 161 10.68 -2.45 1.91
C ALA A 161 10.82 -1.07 2.60
N ALA A 162 11.76 -0.24 2.14
CA ALA A 162 11.99 1.11 2.67
C ALA A 162 10.99 2.15 2.14
N ALA A 163 10.33 1.93 1.00
CA ALA A 163 9.44 2.93 0.41
C ALA A 163 8.32 3.41 1.37
N PRO A 164 7.64 2.55 2.15
CA PRO A 164 6.63 2.99 3.12
C PRO A 164 7.19 3.87 4.25
N VAL A 165 8.46 3.70 4.63
CA VAL A 165 9.13 4.55 5.63
C VAL A 165 9.19 5.99 5.15
N LEU A 166 9.49 6.21 3.87
CA LEU A 166 9.60 7.54 3.28
C LEU A 166 8.31 8.35 3.44
N LEU A 167 7.15 7.72 3.20
CA LEU A 167 5.85 8.35 3.41
C LEU A 167 5.67 8.80 4.85
N ASN A 168 5.90 7.91 5.83
CA ASN A 168 5.68 8.26 7.23
C ASN A 168 6.65 9.34 7.71
N VAL A 169 7.92 9.29 7.30
CA VAL A 169 8.90 10.34 7.63
C VAL A 169 8.46 11.69 7.06
N MET A 170 8.05 11.74 5.78
CA MET A 170 7.61 12.99 5.16
C MET A 170 6.39 13.56 5.88
N LEU A 171 5.38 12.74 6.20
CA LEU A 171 4.18 13.20 6.90
C LEU A 171 4.48 13.73 8.30
N CYS A 172 5.29 13.01 9.10
CA CYS A 172 5.67 13.47 10.44
C CYS A 172 6.45 14.79 10.39
N VAL A 173 7.38 14.92 9.44
CA VAL A 173 8.20 16.13 9.28
C VAL A 173 7.35 17.32 8.86
N THR A 174 6.50 17.17 7.83
CA THR A 174 5.71 18.31 7.32
C THR A 174 4.63 18.73 8.30
N MET A 175 3.97 17.80 8.98
CA MET A 175 3.01 18.11 10.05
C MET A 175 3.69 18.76 11.25
N GLY A 176 4.87 18.28 11.66
CA GLY A 176 5.65 18.89 12.73
C GLY A 176 6.07 20.32 12.40
N LEU A 177 6.56 20.56 11.17
CA LEU A 177 6.92 21.90 10.71
C LEU A 177 5.70 22.83 10.61
N ALA A 178 4.56 22.33 10.14
CA ALA A 178 3.32 23.10 10.10
C ALA A 178 2.86 23.51 11.51
N ALA A 179 2.91 22.58 12.47
CA ALA A 179 2.57 22.85 13.86
C ALA A 179 3.52 23.87 14.53
N LEU A 180 4.81 23.84 14.20
CA LEU A 180 5.81 24.76 14.77
C LEU A 180 5.76 26.16 14.16
N THR A 181 5.50 26.27 12.85
CA THR A 181 5.58 27.54 12.12
C THR A 181 4.24 28.26 11.99
N GLY A 182 3.13 27.53 11.94
CA GLY A 182 1.80 28.09 11.73
C GLY A 182 1.54 28.69 10.34
N TYR A 183 2.49 28.60 9.39
CA TYR A 183 2.32 29.17 8.04
C TYR A 183 1.24 28.48 7.21
N VAL A 184 1.04 27.18 7.46
CA VAL A 184 0.06 26.32 6.79
C VAL A 184 -0.60 25.48 7.87
N SER A 185 -1.88 25.16 7.71
CA SER A 185 -2.56 24.30 8.67
C SER A 185 -1.97 22.88 8.66
N VAL A 186 -2.03 22.18 9.80
CA VAL A 186 -1.48 20.81 9.90
C VAL A 186 -2.19 19.85 8.94
N VAL A 187 -3.51 20.01 8.74
CA VAL A 187 -4.27 19.17 7.81
C VAL A 187 -3.90 19.43 6.35
N GLU A 188 -3.67 20.69 5.96
CA GLU A 188 -3.20 21.02 4.61
C GLU A 188 -1.81 20.44 4.35
N ALA A 189 -0.90 20.56 5.32
CA ALA A 189 0.42 19.94 5.23
C ALA A 189 0.31 18.42 5.07
N LEU A 190 -0.57 17.77 5.85
CA LEU A 190 -0.84 16.34 5.75
C LEU A 190 -1.35 15.94 4.35
N ILE A 191 -2.42 16.56 3.85
CA ILE A 191 -3.06 16.14 2.59
C ILE A 191 -2.16 16.36 1.38
N TRP A 192 -1.40 17.47 1.33
CA TRP A 192 -0.51 17.77 0.20
C TRP A 192 0.78 16.95 0.24
N THR A 193 1.21 16.52 1.43
CA THR A 193 2.39 15.66 1.56
C THR A 193 2.14 14.26 1.00
N ILE A 194 0.92 13.73 1.06
CA ILE A 194 0.61 12.37 0.61
C ILE A 194 0.94 12.15 -0.89
N PRO A 195 0.42 12.93 -1.86
CA PRO A 195 0.78 12.75 -3.26
C PRO A 195 2.27 13.01 -3.52
N LEU A 196 2.88 13.99 -2.84
CA LEU A 196 4.32 14.28 -2.94
C LEU A 196 5.18 13.11 -2.44
N ALA A 197 4.77 12.46 -1.36
CA ALA A 197 5.40 11.26 -0.86
C ALA A 197 5.25 10.10 -1.83
N GLY A 198 4.10 9.97 -2.52
CA GLY A 198 3.95 9.03 -3.63
C GLY A 198 4.99 9.23 -4.73
N VAL A 199 5.20 10.49 -5.16
CA VAL A 199 6.25 10.84 -6.13
C VAL A 199 7.63 10.43 -5.60
N ALA A 200 7.94 10.79 -4.35
CA ALA A 200 9.22 10.46 -3.73
C ALA A 200 9.45 8.94 -3.64
N GLN A 201 8.42 8.18 -3.29
CA GLN A 201 8.44 6.71 -3.24
C GLN A 201 8.72 6.12 -4.62
N LEU A 202 8.04 6.60 -5.67
CA LEU A 202 8.27 6.15 -7.04
C LEU A 202 9.71 6.46 -7.49
N VAL A 203 10.20 7.68 -7.25
CA VAL A 203 11.58 8.08 -7.59
C VAL A 203 12.61 7.21 -6.87
N TRP A 204 12.38 6.90 -5.60
CA TRP A 204 13.25 6.06 -4.78
C TRP A 204 13.44 4.66 -5.40
N VAL A 205 12.34 3.95 -5.63
CA VAL A 205 12.40 2.59 -6.19
C VAL A 205 12.86 2.60 -7.64
N TRP A 206 12.53 3.64 -8.42
CA TRP A 206 12.96 3.78 -9.81
C TRP A 206 14.47 3.99 -9.93
N ARG A 207 15.07 4.76 -9.02
CA ARG A 207 16.52 4.94 -8.97
C ARG A 207 17.21 3.61 -8.68
N ASP A 208 16.70 2.85 -7.71
CA ASP A 208 17.29 1.56 -7.37
C ASP A 208 17.15 0.53 -8.50
N LEU A 209 16.03 0.57 -9.23
CA LEU A 209 15.81 -0.26 -10.42
C LEU A 209 16.90 -0.01 -11.48
N ARG A 210 17.22 1.25 -11.76
CA ARG A 210 18.30 1.61 -12.70
C ARG A 210 19.66 1.12 -12.22
N HIS A 211 19.96 1.23 -10.93
CA HIS A 211 21.19 0.68 -10.34
C HIS A 211 21.24 -0.85 -10.41
N ALA A 212 20.08 -1.53 -10.49
CA ALA A 212 20.00 -2.98 -10.66
C ALA A 212 20.30 -3.42 -12.11
N GLY A 213 20.50 -2.49 -13.03
CA GLY A 213 20.69 -2.76 -14.46
C GLY A 213 19.38 -2.93 -15.23
N LEU A 214 18.23 -2.88 -14.57
CA LEU A 214 16.91 -2.96 -15.19
C LEU A 214 16.44 -1.59 -15.66
N ARG A 215 15.86 -1.53 -16.86
CA ARG A 215 15.32 -0.31 -17.45
C ARG A 215 13.82 -0.45 -17.67
N LEU A 216 13.10 0.57 -17.22
CA LEU A 216 11.68 0.70 -17.47
C LEU A 216 11.45 1.97 -18.30
N ARG A 217 10.85 1.82 -19.47
CA ARG A 217 10.53 2.93 -20.37
C ARG A 217 9.02 2.95 -20.61
N PRO A 218 8.33 4.09 -20.46
CA PRO A 218 6.95 4.20 -20.87
C PRO A 218 6.82 3.83 -22.35
N THR A 219 5.84 2.98 -22.67
CA THR A 219 5.53 2.56 -24.04
C THR A 219 4.05 2.79 -24.31
N ARG A 220 3.63 2.70 -25.57
CA ARG A 220 2.20 2.75 -25.87
C ARG A 220 1.53 1.50 -25.29
N PRO A 221 0.50 1.64 -24.43
CA PRO A 221 -0.20 0.50 -23.85
C PRO A 221 -0.89 -0.30 -24.96
N ARG A 222 -0.68 -1.61 -24.98
CA ARG A 222 -1.29 -2.54 -25.94
C ARG A 222 -1.85 -3.75 -25.20
N LEU A 223 -3.00 -4.25 -25.67
CA LEU A 223 -3.63 -5.45 -25.12
C LEU A 223 -3.00 -6.71 -25.75
N SER A 224 -1.72 -6.94 -25.47
CA SER A 224 -0.98 -8.13 -25.91
C SER A 224 -1.51 -9.42 -25.27
N PRO A 225 -1.19 -10.61 -25.81
CA PRO A 225 -1.57 -11.88 -25.18
C PRO A 225 -1.13 -11.98 -23.72
N ASP A 226 0.09 -11.52 -23.40
CA ASP A 226 0.60 -11.47 -22.03
C ASP A 226 -0.19 -10.51 -21.15
N MET A 227 -0.59 -9.35 -21.68
CA MET A 227 -1.42 -8.40 -20.96
C MET A 227 -2.80 -8.98 -20.65
N ARG A 228 -3.41 -9.68 -21.61
CA ARG A 228 -4.69 -10.38 -21.41
C ARG A 228 -4.58 -11.43 -20.32
N ARG A 229 -3.47 -12.18 -20.32
CA ARG A 229 -3.20 -13.17 -19.28
C ARG A 229 -3.01 -12.52 -17.90
N LEU A 230 -2.25 -11.42 -17.83
CA LEU A 230 -2.07 -10.65 -16.60
C LEU A 230 -3.43 -10.18 -16.06
N ILE A 231 -4.28 -9.60 -16.92
CA ILE A 231 -5.62 -9.13 -16.55
C ILE A 231 -6.51 -10.30 -16.09
N ALA A 232 -6.49 -11.42 -16.80
CA ALA A 232 -7.30 -12.60 -16.47
C ALA A 232 -6.94 -13.21 -15.11
N VAL A 233 -5.71 -13.03 -14.63
CA VAL A 233 -5.28 -13.46 -13.29
C VAL A 233 -5.51 -12.36 -12.25
N ALA A 234 -5.18 -11.11 -12.59
CA ALA A 234 -5.25 -9.98 -11.67
C ALA A 234 -6.70 -9.62 -11.29
N VAL A 235 -7.66 -9.67 -12.21
CA VAL A 235 -9.05 -9.27 -11.93
C VAL A 235 -9.74 -10.20 -10.92
N PRO A 236 -9.74 -11.53 -11.08
CA PRO A 236 -10.33 -12.43 -10.09
C PRO A 236 -9.63 -12.34 -8.73
N ALA A 237 -8.30 -12.25 -8.72
CA ALA A 237 -7.55 -12.07 -7.48
C ALA A 237 -7.90 -10.72 -6.80
N ALA A 238 -8.18 -9.67 -7.60
CA ALA A 238 -8.55 -8.36 -7.08
C ALA A 238 -9.92 -8.43 -6.41
N LEU A 239 -10.88 -9.09 -7.06
CA LEU A 239 -12.21 -9.32 -6.48
C LEU A 239 -12.13 -10.12 -5.18
N ALA A 240 -11.32 -11.18 -5.14
CA ALA A 240 -11.13 -11.99 -3.93
C ALA A 240 -10.50 -11.17 -2.78
N GLY A 241 -9.43 -10.42 -3.04
CA GLY A 241 -8.82 -9.53 -2.04
C GLY A 241 -9.70 -8.33 -1.66
N GLY A 242 -10.60 -7.94 -2.57
CA GLY A 242 -11.53 -6.84 -2.41
C GLY A 242 -12.63 -7.09 -1.40
N VAL A 243 -12.98 -8.35 -1.13
CA VAL A 243 -14.01 -8.71 -0.13
C VAL A 243 -13.70 -8.09 1.23
N VAL A 244 -12.44 -8.13 1.67
CA VAL A 244 -12.02 -7.52 2.93
C VAL A 244 -12.18 -5.99 2.89
N GLN A 245 -11.92 -5.36 1.75
CA GLN A 245 -12.08 -3.91 1.60
C GLN A 245 -13.56 -3.51 1.61
N ILE A 246 -14.42 -4.29 0.97
CA ILE A 246 -15.87 -4.10 0.99
C ILE A 246 -16.40 -4.21 2.42
N ASN A 247 -15.93 -5.19 3.19
CA ASN A 247 -16.35 -5.32 4.60
C ASN A 247 -15.99 -4.08 5.44
N LEU A 248 -14.76 -3.56 5.28
CA LEU A 248 -14.34 -2.34 5.98
C LEU A 248 -15.11 -1.10 5.51
N LEU A 249 -15.48 -1.04 4.22
CA LEU A 249 -16.30 0.03 3.65
C LEU A 249 -17.70 0.04 4.30
N VAL A 250 -18.36 -1.11 4.38
CA VAL A 250 -19.68 -1.25 5.02
C VAL A 250 -19.63 -0.81 6.48
N GLY A 251 -18.60 -1.24 7.23
CA GLY A 251 -18.41 -0.80 8.62
C GLY A 251 -18.28 0.72 8.76
N GLN A 252 -17.58 1.37 7.82
CA GLN A 252 -17.46 2.83 7.83
C GLN A 252 -18.74 3.55 7.40
N LEU A 253 -19.48 3.03 6.43
CA LEU A 253 -20.76 3.59 6.02
C LEU A 253 -21.70 3.69 7.23
N VAL A 254 -21.83 2.60 7.99
CA VAL A 254 -22.62 2.59 9.22
C VAL A 254 -22.06 3.60 10.24
N ALA A 255 -20.74 3.62 10.45
CA ALA A 255 -20.11 4.54 11.39
C ALA A 255 -20.26 6.01 11.02
N SER A 256 -20.35 6.34 9.73
CA SER A 256 -20.45 7.73 9.25
C SER A 256 -21.71 8.44 9.74
N ASN A 257 -22.76 7.69 10.10
CA ASN A 257 -24.00 8.20 10.67
C ASN A 257 -23.87 8.66 12.14
N TYR A 258 -22.75 8.39 12.80
CA TYR A 258 -22.51 8.73 14.19
C TYR A 258 -21.32 9.69 14.33
N SER A 259 -21.52 10.81 15.03
CA SER A 259 -20.49 11.84 15.22
C SER A 259 -19.23 11.26 15.90
N GLY A 260 -18.07 11.48 15.30
CA GLY A 260 -16.77 11.03 15.81
C GLY A 260 -16.51 9.52 15.73
N ALA A 261 -17.49 8.69 15.37
CA ALA A 261 -17.33 7.23 15.34
C ALA A 261 -16.30 6.79 14.30
N VAL A 262 -16.20 7.50 13.16
CA VAL A 262 -15.20 7.24 12.12
C VAL A 262 -13.78 7.44 12.66
N SER A 263 -13.52 8.55 13.36
CA SER A 263 -12.24 8.82 14.02
C SER A 263 -11.90 7.80 15.11
N TRP A 264 -12.87 7.42 15.96
CA TRP A 264 -12.64 6.42 17.01
C TRP A 264 -12.37 5.02 16.47
N LEU A 265 -13.10 4.58 15.44
CA LEU A 265 -12.83 3.32 14.75
C LEU A 265 -11.46 3.33 14.08
N TYR A 266 -11.07 4.46 13.48
CA TYR A 266 -9.73 4.62 12.92
C TYR A 266 -8.65 4.44 13.99
N ALA A 267 -8.76 5.12 15.13
CA ALA A 267 -7.82 4.99 16.24
C ALA A 267 -7.75 3.55 16.79
N ALA A 268 -8.90 2.89 16.97
CA ALA A 268 -8.97 1.51 17.46
C ALA A 268 -8.32 0.51 16.48
N ASP A 269 -8.59 0.63 15.18
CA ASP A 269 -7.99 -0.22 14.14
C ASP A 269 -6.46 -0.10 14.12
N ARG A 270 -5.91 1.11 14.34
CA ARG A 270 -4.46 1.31 14.44
C ARG A 270 -3.84 0.68 15.67
N LEU A 271 -4.51 0.78 16.81
CA LEU A 271 -4.05 0.14 18.04
C LEU A 271 -4.01 -1.39 17.88
N TYR A 272 -5.04 -1.97 17.27
CA TYR A 272 -5.12 -3.41 16.99
C TYR A 272 -4.08 -3.89 15.95
N GLN A 273 -3.78 -3.09 14.93
CA GLN A 273 -2.80 -3.45 13.89
C GLN A 273 -1.35 -3.49 14.37
N LEU A 274 -1.02 -2.85 15.49
CA LEU A 274 0.35 -2.76 15.99
C LEU A 274 0.83 -4.12 16.57
N PRO A 275 0.11 -4.77 17.52
CA PRO A 275 0.44 -6.12 17.96
C PRO A 275 0.42 -7.13 16.81
N LEU A 276 -0.63 -7.10 15.98
CA LEU A 276 -0.78 -8.00 14.82
C LEU A 276 0.41 -7.86 13.84
N GLY A 277 0.91 -6.63 13.69
CA GLY A 277 2.07 -6.34 12.88
C GLY A 277 3.37 -6.88 13.43
N VAL A 278 3.64 -6.66 14.73
CA VAL A 278 4.91 -7.06 15.33
C VAL A 278 4.96 -8.58 15.51
N VAL A 279 3.92 -9.17 16.12
CA VAL A 279 3.87 -10.61 16.42
C VAL A 279 3.72 -11.43 15.14
N GLY A 280 2.79 -11.03 14.27
CA GLY A 280 2.55 -11.75 13.00
C GLY A 280 3.77 -11.76 12.08
N ILE A 281 4.52 -10.64 11.99
CA ILE A 281 5.76 -10.58 11.22
C ILE A 281 6.85 -11.45 11.87
N ALA A 282 7.01 -11.36 13.19
CA ALA A 282 8.03 -12.15 13.89
C ALA A 282 7.80 -13.65 13.70
N ILE A 283 6.55 -14.11 13.89
CA ILE A 283 6.17 -15.51 13.65
C ILE A 283 6.41 -15.87 12.18
N GLY A 284 5.92 -15.08 11.23
CA GLY A 284 6.09 -15.36 9.80
C GLY A 284 7.56 -15.48 9.35
N ILE A 285 8.44 -14.61 9.87
CA ILE A 285 9.88 -14.61 9.59
C ILE A 285 10.55 -15.91 10.05
N VAL A 286 10.15 -16.44 11.20
CA VAL A 286 10.75 -17.65 11.79
C VAL A 286 10.09 -18.91 11.24
N LEU A 287 8.76 -18.91 11.16
CA LEU A 287 7.94 -20.08 10.88
C LEU A 287 7.97 -20.47 9.40
N LEU A 288 7.81 -19.51 8.47
CA LEU A 288 7.67 -19.83 7.05
C LEU A 288 8.92 -20.51 6.44
N PRO A 289 10.16 -20.08 6.75
CA PRO A 289 11.35 -20.80 6.28
C PRO A 289 11.48 -22.19 6.88
N ASP A 290 11.15 -22.35 8.17
CA ASP A 290 11.20 -23.66 8.85
C ASP A 290 10.18 -24.64 8.23
N LEU A 291 8.93 -24.22 8.07
CA LEU A 291 7.88 -24.99 7.40
C LEU A 291 8.24 -25.35 5.95
N SER A 292 8.76 -24.38 5.18
CA SER A 292 9.18 -24.63 3.80
C SER A 292 10.29 -25.68 3.72
N ARG A 293 11.23 -25.66 4.68
CA ARG A 293 12.33 -26.64 4.75
C ARG A 293 11.81 -28.02 5.11
N ARG A 294 10.94 -28.13 6.12
CA ARG A 294 10.38 -29.40 6.61
C ARG A 294 9.43 -30.05 5.60
N LEU A 295 8.56 -29.27 4.97
CA LEU A 295 7.68 -29.77 3.90
C LEU A 295 8.50 -30.28 2.71
N LYS A 296 9.57 -29.56 2.33
CA LYS A 296 10.46 -30.01 1.25
C LYS A 296 11.23 -31.29 1.59
N SER A 297 11.57 -31.51 2.87
CA SER A 297 12.25 -32.74 3.32
C SER A 297 11.29 -33.89 3.65
N GLY A 298 9.97 -33.73 3.47
CA GLY A 298 8.98 -34.75 3.83
C GLY A 298 8.77 -34.92 5.34
N ASP A 299 9.23 -33.98 6.18
CA ASP A 299 9.03 -33.99 7.63
C ASP A 299 7.63 -33.45 7.98
N GLU A 300 6.59 -34.28 7.77
CA GLU A 300 5.20 -33.89 8.05
C GLU A 300 4.95 -33.64 9.53
N THR A 301 5.49 -34.49 10.41
CA THR A 301 5.33 -34.37 11.87
C THR A 301 5.94 -33.07 12.37
N GLY A 302 7.19 -32.78 11.99
CA GLY A 302 7.85 -31.55 12.38
C GLY A 302 7.20 -30.30 11.79
N SER A 303 6.60 -30.41 10.58
CA SER A 303 5.82 -29.31 9.99
C SER A 303 4.56 -29.00 10.81
N ARG A 304 3.85 -30.03 11.27
CA ARG A 304 2.69 -29.89 12.17
C ARG A 304 3.08 -29.31 13.52
N GLU A 305 4.16 -29.78 14.13
CA GLU A 305 4.65 -29.25 15.41
C GLU A 305 5.11 -27.80 15.31
N ALA A 306 5.79 -27.42 14.22
CA ALA A 306 6.20 -26.05 13.97
C ALA A 306 4.97 -25.12 13.88
N LEU A 307 3.94 -25.55 13.15
CA LEU A 307 2.68 -24.81 13.05
C LEU A 307 1.95 -24.73 14.40
N SER A 308 1.89 -25.84 15.15
CA SER A 308 1.22 -25.88 16.46
C SER A 308 1.88 -24.94 17.47
N ARG A 309 3.22 -24.93 17.55
CA ARG A 309 3.98 -24.01 18.41
C ARG A 309 3.81 -22.55 18.04
N ALA A 310 3.65 -22.25 16.74
CA ALA A 310 3.32 -20.89 16.33
C ALA A 310 1.92 -20.45 16.81
N GLY A 311 0.96 -21.38 16.84
CA GLY A 311 -0.37 -21.16 17.39
C GLY A 311 -0.41 -20.93 18.90
N GLU A 312 0.58 -21.41 19.65
CA GLU A 312 0.72 -21.12 21.09
C GLU A 312 1.13 -19.66 21.37
N MET A 313 1.67 -18.96 20.37
CA MET A 313 2.15 -17.57 20.49
C MET A 313 1.20 -16.51 19.89
N SER A 314 0.11 -16.93 19.24
CA SER A 314 -0.90 -16.07 18.59
C SER A 314 -2.14 -15.87 19.45
#